data_AF-A0AAV1LTN1-F1
#
_entry.id   AF-A0AAV1LTN1-F1
#
_cell.length_a   1.000
_cell.length_b   1.000
_cell.length_c   1.000
_cell.angle_alpha   90.00
_cell.angle_beta   90.00
_cell.angle_gamma   90.00
#
_symmetry.space_group_name_H-M   'P 1'
#
loop_
_entity.id
_entity.type
_entity.pdbx_description
1 polymer ?
#
loop_
_entity_poly.entity_id
_entity_poly.type
_entity_poly.pdbx_seq_one_letter_code
_entity_poly.pdbx_strand_id
1 'polypeptide(L)' 'MISHPPYSPDLSPNNFFTFPRMKDLLRGQRFEYPEAVVEAYESAILSTSTSDWNYCFSDWFARMEKCIKLNGEYFEKQ' A
#
# COMPACT_ATOMS: atom_id res chain seq x y z
N MET A 1 6.75 -12.67 -13.06
CA MET A 1 7.20 -11.57 -12.18
C MET A 1 7.22 -10.29 -12.99
N ILE A 2 6.69 -9.20 -12.43
CA ILE A 2 6.76 -7.87 -13.05
C ILE A 2 8.09 -7.23 -12.65
N SER A 3 8.76 -6.55 -13.59
CA SER A 3 10.01 -5.83 -13.29
C SER A 3 9.73 -4.71 -12.30
N HIS A 4 10.54 -4.61 -11.24
CA HIS A 4 10.41 -3.55 -10.23
C HIS A 4 11.74 -2.79 -10.11
N PRO A 5 11.76 -1.47 -10.37
CA PRO A 5 12.96 -0.67 -10.21
C PRO A 5 13.41 -0.63 -8.74
N PRO A 6 14.73 -0.58 -8.47
CA PRO A 6 15.25 -0.39 -7.13
C PRO A 6 14.74 0.92 -6.51
N TYR A 7 14.49 0.89 -5.19
CA TYR A 7 14.12 2.08 -4.41
C TYR A 7 12.84 2.79 -4.87
N SER A 8 11.86 2.11 -5.45
CA SER A 8 10.59 2.74 -5.89
C SER A 8 9.38 2.33 -5.03
N PRO A 9 9.34 2.72 -3.74
CA PRO A 9 8.19 2.42 -2.87
C PRO A 9 6.91 3.11 -3.35
N ASP A 10 7.03 4.25 -4.02
CA ASP A 10 5.96 4.99 -4.70
C ASP A 10 5.27 4.20 -5.83
N LEU A 11 5.93 3.15 -6.34
CA LEU A 11 5.40 2.21 -7.33
C LEU A 11 5.03 0.84 -6.74
N SER A 12 5.09 0.66 -5.42
CA SER A 12 4.76 -0.61 -4.77
C SER A 12 3.40 -0.52 -4.05
N PRO A 13 2.38 -1.29 -4.47
CA PRO A 13 1.05 -1.28 -3.84
C PRO A 13 1.07 -1.48 -2.33
N ASN A 14 1.96 -2.33 -1.82
CA ASN A 14 2.09 -2.55 -0.38
C ASN A 14 2.53 -1.26 0.36
N ASN A 15 3.42 -0.48 -0.24
CA ASN A 15 3.98 0.72 0.40
C ASN A 15 3.05 1.93 0.31
N PHE A 16 2.40 2.17 -0.83
CA PHE A 16 1.54 3.34 -0.99
C PHE A 16 0.08 3.10 -0.57
N PHE A 17 -0.38 1.85 -0.50
CA PHE A 17 -1.79 1.54 -0.22
C PHE A 17 -1.97 0.63 1.01
N THR A 18 -1.45 -0.59 0.98
CA THR A 18 -1.77 -1.60 2.02
C THR A 18 -1.23 -1.21 3.39
N PHE A 19 0.07 -0.94 3.53
CA PHE A 19 0.66 -0.62 4.82
C PHE A 19 0.11 0.67 5.44
N PRO A 20 -0.06 1.79 4.70
CA PRO A 20 -0.71 2.98 5.24
C PRO A 20 -2.11 2.68 5.79
N ARG A 21 -2.95 1.99 5.01
CA ARG A 21 -4.31 1.63 5.44
C ARG A 21 -4.33 0.75 6.69
N MET A 22 -3.51 -0.29 6.74
CA MET A 22 -3.44 -1.17 7.91
C MET A 22 -2.91 -0.43 9.14
N LYS A 23 -1.90 0.44 8.96
CA LYS A 23 -1.39 1.29 10.05
C LYS A 23 -2.46 2.22 10.59
N ASP A 24 -3.31 2.77 9.72
CA ASP A 24 -4.40 3.66 10.13
C ASP A 24 -5.51 2.91 10.87
N LEU A 25 -5.89 1.72 10.40
CA LEU A 25 -6.90 0.87 11.06
C LEU A 25 -6.43 0.39 12.44
N LEU A 26 -5.17 -0.02 12.54
CA LEU A 26 -4.59 -0.54 13.77
C LEU A 26 -4.05 0.56 14.70
N ARG A 27 -4.12 1.83 14.28
CA ARG A 27 -3.58 2.97 15.01
C ARG A 27 -4.22 3.08 16.40
N GLY A 28 -3.38 3.16 17.43
CA GLY A 28 -3.83 3.36 18.81
C GLY A 28 -4.38 2.12 19.51
N GLN A 29 -4.49 0.98 18.80
CA GLN A 29 -4.85 -0.28 19.42
C GLN A 29 -3.65 -0.84 20.21
N ARG A 30 -3.93 -1.49 21.34
CA ARG A 30 -2.93 -2.20 22.15
C ARG A 30 -3.23 -3.69 22.07
N PHE A 31 -2.22 -4.47 21.75
CA PHE A 31 -2.29 -5.92 21.65
C PHE A 31 -1.48 -6.52 22.80
N GLU A 32 -2.06 -7.49 23.50
CA GLU A 32 -1.41 -8.14 24.64
C GLU A 32 -0.34 -9.16 24.20
N TYR A 33 -0.55 -9.77 23.03
CA TYR A 33 0.33 -10.80 22.46
C TYR A 33 0.52 -10.60 20.94
N PRO A 34 1.64 -11.07 20.36
CA PRO A 34 1.92 -10.91 18.93
C PRO A 34 0.87 -11.52 18.00
N GLU A 35 0.26 -12.63 18.39
CA GLU A 35 -0.75 -13.31 17.56
C GLU A 35 -2.01 -12.44 17.41
N ALA A 36 -2.37 -11.64 18.41
CA ALA A 36 -3.51 -10.72 18.33
C ALA A 36 -3.31 -9.65 17.26
N VAL A 37 -2.08 -9.14 17.08
CA VAL A 37 -1.81 -8.14 16.02
C VAL A 37 -1.80 -8.79 14.65
N VAL A 38 -1.36 -10.04 14.52
CA VAL A 38 -1.43 -10.80 13.27
C VAL A 38 -2.89 -11.04 12.87
N GLU A 39 -3.72 -11.53 13.80
CA GLU A 39 -5.16 -11.76 13.56
C GLU A 39 -5.89 -10.46 13.18
N ALA A 40 -5.59 -9.35 13.87
CA ALA A 40 -6.18 -8.05 13.54
C ALA A 40 -5.75 -7.55 12.15
N TYR A 41 -4.48 -7.75 11.79
CA TYR A 41 -3.96 -7.41 10.45
C TYR A 41 -4.62 -8.25 9.35
N GLU A 42 -4.72 -9.57 9.55
CA GLU A 42 -5.36 -10.49 8.60
C GLU A 42 -6.84 -10.15 8.41
N SER A 43 -7.56 -9.91 9.51
CA SER A 43 -8.96 -9.49 9.47
C SER A 43 -9.13 -8.17 8.71
N ALA A 44 -8.25 -7.19 8.95
CA ALA A 44 -8.28 -5.91 8.24
C ALA A 44 -8.04 -6.08 6.72
N ILE A 45 -7.10 -6.95 6.32
CA ILE A 45 -6.85 -7.28 4.91
C ILE A 45 -8.08 -7.96 4.28
N LEU A 46 -8.63 -8.99 4.93
CA LEU A 46 -9.79 -9.74 4.44
C LEU A 46 -11.06 -8.89 4.37
N SER A 47 -11.18 -7.87 5.22
CA SER A 47 -12.27 -6.89 5.20
C SER A 47 -12.13 -5.84 4.09
N THR A 48 -10.99 -5.77 3.41
CA THR A 48 -10.76 -4.81 2.32
C THR A 48 -11.64 -5.17 1.13
N SER A 49 -12.50 -4.23 0.72
CA SER A 49 -13.47 -4.47 -0.35
C SER A 49 -12.80 -4.64 -1.71
N THR A 50 -13.47 -5.35 -2.63
CA THR A 50 -13.02 -5.48 -4.02
C THR A 50 -12.87 -4.11 -4.70
N SER A 51 -13.74 -3.14 -4.39
CA SER A 51 -13.65 -1.78 -4.93
C SER A 51 -12.38 -1.06 -4.47
N ASP A 52 -11.95 -1.28 -3.23
CA ASP A 52 -10.71 -0.68 -2.72
C ASP A 52 -9.49 -1.28 -3.39
N TRP A 53 -9.48 -2.59 -3.63
CA TRP A 53 -8.42 -3.24 -4.40
C TRP A 53 -8.39 -2.77 -5.84
N ASN A 54 -9.55 -2.64 -6.49
CA ASN A 54 -9.64 -2.08 -7.84
C ASN A 54 -9.08 -0.66 -7.88
N TYR A 55 -9.41 0.17 -6.89
CA TYR A 55 -8.84 1.51 -6.76
C TYR A 55 -7.32 1.48 -6.62
N CYS A 56 -6.77 0.61 -5.75
CA CYS A 56 -5.32 0.44 -5.59
C CYS A 56 -4.63 0.10 -6.92
N PHE A 57 -5.20 -0.80 -7.72
CA PHE A 57 -4.61 -1.16 -9.01
C PHE A 57 -4.77 -0.05 -10.06
N SER A 58 -5.90 0.66 -10.09
CA SER A 58 -6.05 1.84 -10.95
C SER A 58 -5.04 2.94 -10.60
N ASP A 59 -4.84 3.22 -9.31
CA ASP A 59 -3.86 4.18 -8.83
C ASP A 59 -2.43 3.73 -9.16
N TRP A 60 -2.15 2.42 -9.09
CA TRP A 60 -0.85 1.87 -9.48
C TRP A 60 -0.50 2.19 -10.94
N PHE A 61 -1.45 2.07 -11.87
CA PHE A 61 -1.23 2.46 -13.27
C PHE A 61 -0.99 3.97 -13.41
N ALA A 62 -1.77 4.80 -12.73
CA ALA A 62 -1.58 6.25 -12.74
C ALA A 62 -0.20 6.67 -12.19
N ARG A 63 0.27 6.01 -11.13
CA ARG A 63 1.61 6.19 -10.54
C ARG A 63 2.72 5.83 -11.52
N MET A 64 2.58 4.72 -12.24
CA MET A 64 3.54 4.33 -13.28
C MET A 64 3.60 5.37 -14.42
N GLU A 65 2.45 5.87 -14.88
CA GLU A 65 2.41 6.95 -15.86
C GLU A 65 3.07 8.25 -15.35
N LYS A 66 2.86 8.58 -14.07
CA LYS A 66 3.47 9.75 -13.44
C LYS A 66 4.99 9.61 -13.37
N CYS A 67 5.50 8.44 -13.00
CA CYS A 67 6.93 8.13 -13.02
C CYS A 67 7.53 8.34 -14.42
N ILE A 68 6.86 7.86 -15.49
CA ILE A 68 7.31 8.08 -16.87
C ILE A 68 7.36 9.57 -17.21
N LYS A 69 6.29 10.32 -16.89
CA LYS A 69 6.22 11.78 -17.15
C LYS A 69 7.30 12.58 -16.42
N LEU A 70 7.77 12.07 -15.27
CA LEU A 70 8.80 12.68 -14.45
C LEU A 70 10.19 12.07 -14.69
N ASN A 71 10.39 11.31 -15.77
CA ASN A 71 11.67 10.68 -16.10
C ASN A 71 12.26 9.82 -14.96
N GLY A 72 11.41 9.17 -14.17
CA GLY A 72 11.85 8.31 -13.06
C GLY A 72 12.05 9.03 -11.72
N GLU A 73 11.82 10.33 -11.64
CA GLU A 73 11.89 11.09 -10.38
C GLU A 73 10.73 10.76 -9.43
N TYR A 74 11.00 10.84 -8.12
CA TYR A 74 9.99 10.66 -7.08
C TYR A 74 8.95 11.78 -7.09
N PHE A 75 7.71 11.44 -6.72
CA PHE A 75 6.56 12.34 -6.85
C PHE A 75 5.60 12.42 -5.66
N GLU A 76 5.92 11.76 -4.55
CA GLU A 76 5.10 11.75 -3.32
C GLU A 76 5.41 12.92 -2.37
N LYS A 77 6.55 13.60 -2.55
CA LYS A 77 7.03 14.68 -1.67
C LYS A 77 7.41 15.96 -2.42
N GLN A 78 6.83 16.16 -3.61
CA GLN A 78 6.96 17.40 -4.37
C GLN A 78 6.00 18.47 -3.83
#